data_AF-A0A972YAD6-F1
#
_entry.id   AF-A0A972YAD6-F1
#
_cell.length_a   1.000
_cell.length_b   1.000
_cell.length_c   1.000
_cell.angle_alpha   90.00
_cell.angle_beta   90.00
_cell.angle_gamma   90.00
#
_symmetry.space_group_name_H-M   'P 1'
#
loop_
_entity.id
_entity.type
_entity.pdbx_description
1 polymer ?
#
loop_
_entity_poly.entity_id
_entity_poly.type
_entity_poly.pdbx_seq_one_letter_code
_entity_poly.pdbx_strand_id
1 'polypeptide(L)' 'PMIKVRTDAGHKPLVTDGGNFILDCSCGMIPDPALAAHHLANIPGVVEHGLFINLARTVIIGSEDGATIFEY' A
#
# COMPACT_ATOMS: atom_id res chain seq x y z
N PRO A 1 1.45 -12.45 8.37
CA PRO A 1 2.23 -11.54 7.49
C PRO A 1 3.63 -11.34 8.07
N MET A 2 4.66 -11.26 7.23
CA MET A 2 5.96 -10.75 7.71
C MET A 2 5.95 -9.23 7.70
N ILE A 3 6.36 -8.61 8.80
CA ILE A 3 6.36 -7.15 8.97
C ILE A 3 7.80 -6.66 9.13
N LYS A 4 8.18 -5.62 8.38
CA LYS A 4 9.49 -4.98 8.48
C LYS A 4 9.33 -3.47 8.50
N VAL A 5 10.17 -2.77 9.27
CA VAL A 5 10.30 -1.32 9.14
C VAL A 5 11.00 -1.04 7.81
N ARG A 6 10.42 -0.16 6.99
CA ARG A 6 11.05 0.26 5.74
C ARG A 6 12.33 1.04 6.06
N THR A 7 13.40 0.73 5.33
CA THR A 7 14.66 1.46 5.44
C THR A 7 14.99 2.24 4.18
N ASP A 8 15.71 3.34 4.33
CA ASP A 8 16.33 4.09 3.22
C ASP A 8 17.57 3.36 2.66
N ALA A 9 18.23 3.96 1.66
CA ALA A 9 19.46 3.42 1.07
C ALA A 9 20.63 3.30 2.06
N GLY A 10 20.57 4.03 3.18
CA GLY A 10 21.55 3.99 4.27
C GLY A 10 21.20 3.00 5.38
N HIS A 11 20.20 2.13 5.18
CA HIS A 11 19.71 1.16 6.18
C HIS A 11 19.14 1.79 7.46
N LYS A 12 18.70 3.06 7.40
CA LYS A 12 18.00 3.71 8.52
C LYS A 12 16.49 3.65 8.29
N PRO A 13 15.65 3.67 9.34
CA PRO A 13 14.21 3.76 9.18
C PRO A 13 13.83 4.94 8.28
N LEU A 14 13.09 4.65 7.22
CA LEU A 14 12.56 5.68 6.33
C LEU A 14 11.46 6.45 7.06
N VAL A 15 11.55 7.77 7.02
CA VAL A 15 10.56 8.69 7.58
C VAL A 15 9.84 9.37 6.44
N THR A 16 8.51 9.31 6.45
CA THR A 16 7.66 10.00 5.46
C THR A 16 7.76 11.51 5.63
N ASP A 17 7.33 12.29 4.64
CA ASP A 17 7.17 13.75 4.76
C ASP A 17 6.27 14.17 5.93
N GLY A 18 5.31 13.31 6.32
CA GLY A 18 4.45 13.50 7.49
C GLY A 18 5.09 13.09 8.83
N GLY A 19 6.37 12.75 8.86
CA GLY A 19 7.10 12.37 10.08
C GLY A 19 6.87 10.95 10.61
N ASN A 20 6.17 10.10 9.87
CA ASN A 20 5.83 8.73 10.29
C ASN A 20 6.80 7.67 9.74
N PHE A 21 6.84 6.50 10.39
CA PHE A 21 7.49 5.31 9.85
C PHE A 21 6.56 4.55 8.90
N ILE A 22 7.14 3.76 8.00
CA ILE A 22 6.41 2.81 7.17
C ILE A 22 6.71 1.38 7.62
N LEU A 23 5.66 0.60 7.84
CA LEU A 23 5.74 -0.84 8.08
C LEU A 23 5.31 -1.60 6.82
N ASP A 24 6.24 -2.39 6.27
CA ASP A 24 6.00 -3.24 5.12
C ASP A 24 5.44 -4.58 5.54
N CYS A 25 4.20 -4.85 5.14
CA CYS A 25 3.54 -6.14 5.32
C CYS A 25 3.67 -6.98 4.05
N SER A 26 4.50 -8.01 4.09
CA SER A 26 4.43 -9.11 3.11
C SER A 26 3.29 -10.03 3.52
N CYS A 27 2.08 -9.72 3.03
CA CYS A 27 0.86 -10.42 3.44
C CYS A 27 0.54 -11.65 2.55
N GLY A 28 1.12 -11.74 1.34
CA GLY A 28 0.90 -12.85 0.38
C GLY A 28 -0.44 -12.73 -0.35
N MET A 29 -1.54 -12.93 0.38
CA MET A 29 -2.91 -12.70 -0.11
C MET A 29 -3.66 -11.84 0.91
N ILE A 30 -4.56 -10.99 0.42
CA ILE A 30 -5.49 -10.23 1.24
C ILE A 30 -6.91 -10.61 0.78
N PRO A 31 -7.53 -11.63 1.39
CA PRO A 31 -8.81 -12.18 0.92
C PRO A 31 -9.96 -11.17 0.97
N ASP A 32 -9.96 -10.30 1.98
CA ASP A 32 -10.92 -9.21 2.13
C ASP A 32 -10.15 -7.90 2.36
N PRO A 33 -9.84 -7.15 1.27
CA PRO A 33 -9.14 -5.88 1.38
C PRO A 33 -9.90 -4.84 2.18
N ALA A 34 -11.24 -4.81 2.09
CA ALA A 34 -12.06 -3.79 2.75
C ALA A 34 -12.07 -4.00 4.26
N LEU A 35 -12.22 -5.24 4.71
CA LEU A 35 -12.11 -5.59 6.13
C LEU A 35 -10.71 -5.33 6.67
N ALA A 36 -9.67 -5.70 5.90
CA ALA A 36 -8.28 -5.43 6.28
C ALA A 36 -8.00 -3.92 6.43
N ALA A 37 -8.45 -3.10 5.48
CA ALA A 37 -8.36 -1.64 5.53
C ALA A 37 -9.05 -1.08 6.78
N HIS A 38 -10.30 -1.50 7.02
CA HIS A 38 -11.05 -1.08 8.20
C HIS A 38 -10.33 -1.45 9.51
N HIS A 39 -9.79 -2.65 9.62
CA HIS A 39 -9.04 -3.05 10.81
C HIS A 39 -7.77 -2.24 10.99
N LEU A 40 -6.97 -2.05 9.93
CA LEU A 40 -5.74 -1.28 9.98
C LEU A 40 -5.98 0.17 10.43
N ALA A 41 -6.99 0.84 9.87
CA ALA A 41 -7.35 2.21 10.21
C ALA A 41 -7.79 2.39 11.68
N ASN A 42 -8.24 1.32 12.33
CA ASN A 42 -8.68 1.34 13.72
C ASN A 42 -7.58 1.00 14.75
N ILE A 43 -6.36 0.70 14.31
CA ILE A 43 -5.24 0.43 15.22
C ILE A 43 -4.64 1.77 15.68
N PRO A 44 -4.60 2.08 16.99
CA PRO A 44 -3.97 3.30 17.47
C PRO A 44 -2.50 3.39 17.05
N GLY A 45 -2.12 4.53 16.47
CA GLY A 45 -0.78 4.76 15.93
C GLY A 45 -0.61 4.39 14.45
N VAL A 46 -1.58 3.71 13.84
CA VAL A 46 -1.66 3.65 12.38
C VAL A 46 -2.23 4.96 11.89
N VAL A 47 -1.43 5.69 11.11
CA VAL A 47 -1.86 6.96 10.51
C VAL A 47 -2.63 6.69 9.22
N GLU A 48 -2.15 5.76 8.40
CA GLU A 48 -2.81 5.34 7.16
C GLU A 48 -2.26 3.98 6.68
N HIS A 49 -2.88 3.39 5.65
CA HIS A 49 -2.48 2.15 5.01
C HIS A 49 -2.39 2.27 3.48
N GLY A 50 -1.72 1.30 2.85
CA GLY A 50 -1.52 1.29 1.39
C GLY A 50 -2.67 0.69 0.56
N LEU A 51 -3.86 0.46 1.11
CA LEU A 51 -4.98 -0.18 0.40
C LEU A 51 -5.89 0.87 -0.26
N PHE A 52 -5.81 0.99 -1.58
CA PHE A 52 -6.58 1.95 -2.39
C PHE A 52 -7.84 1.31 -2.97
N ILE A 53 -8.85 1.10 -2.12
CA ILE A 53 -10.06 0.36 -2.46
C ILE A 53 -11.10 1.30 -3.08
N ASN A 54 -11.72 0.90 -4.19
CA ASN A 54 -12.76 1.64 -4.91
C ASN A 54 -12.36 3.08 -5.30
N LEU A 55 -11.06 3.33 -5.52
CA LEU A 55 -10.54 4.66 -5.84
C LEU A 55 -10.15 4.82 -7.32
N ALA A 56 -9.61 3.77 -7.93
CA ALA A 56 -9.17 3.81 -9.32
C ALA A 56 -10.36 3.67 -10.28
N ARG A 57 -10.60 4.71 -11.10
CA ARG A 57 -11.61 4.71 -12.17
C ARG A 57 -11.06 4.24 -13.51
N THR A 58 -9.81 4.62 -13.81
CA THR A 58 -9.14 4.31 -15.06
C THR A 58 -7.78 3.69 -14.77
N VAL A 59 -7.46 2.58 -15.45
CA VAL A 59 -6.15 1.90 -15.35
C VAL A 59 -5.53 1.84 -16.74
N ILE A 60 -4.32 2.40 -16.88
CA ILE A 60 -3.53 2.34 -18.12
C ILE A 60 -2.41 1.32 -17.90
N ILE A 61 -2.44 0.21 -18.64
CA ILE A 61 -1.46 -0.87 -18.54
C ILE A 61 -0.53 -0.80 -19.74
N GLY A 62 0.76 -0.57 -19.49
CA GLY A 62 1.81 -0.65 -20.50
C GLY A 62 2.27 -2.09 -20.75
N SER A 63 2.38 -2.47 -22.01
CA SER A 63 2.95 -3.73 -22.50
C SER A 63 3.99 -3.45 -23.59
N GLU A 64 4.72 -4.47 -24.03
CA GLU A 64 5.69 -4.35 -25.12
C GLU A 64 5.05 -3.80 -26.42
N ASP A 65 3.77 -4.12 -26.65
CA ASP A 65 3.02 -3.74 -27.85
C ASP A 65 2.33 -2.37 -27.75
N GLY A 66 2.39 -1.69 -26.60
CA GLY A 66 1.76 -0.38 -26.39
C GLY A 66 1.06 -0.25 -25.04
N ALA A 67 -0.07 0.47 -25.00
CA ALA A 67 -0.83 0.68 -23.77
C ALA A 67 -2.31 0.31 -23.95
N THR A 68 -2.87 -0.38 -22.95
CA THR A 68 -4.30 -0.72 -22.88
C THR A 68 -4.96 0.07 -21.75
N ILE A 69 -6.18 0.55 -22.00
CA ILE A 69 -6.95 1.35 -21.04
C ILE A 69 -8.17 0.55 -20.57
N PHE A 70 -8.35 0.47 -19.25
CA PHE A 70 -9.53 -0.09 -18.59
C PHE A 70 -10.26 1.04 -17.83
N GLU A 71 -11.58 1.15 -18.00
CA GLU A 71 -12.43 2.08 -17.26
C GLU A 71 -13.56 1.33 -16.55
N TYR A 72 -13.89 1.76 -15.33
CA TYR A 72 -14.93 1.17 -14.48
C TYR A 72 -15.97 2.20 -14.02
#